data_AF-A0A499UJY5-F1
#
_entry.id   AF-A0A499UJY5-F1
#
_cell.length_a   1.000
_cell.length_b   1.000
_cell.length_c   1.000
_cell.angle_alpha   90.00
_cell.angle_beta   90.00
_cell.angle_gamma   90.00
#
_symmetry.space_group_name_H-M   'P 1'
#
loop_
_entity.id
_entity.type
_entity.pdbx_description
1 polymer ?
#
loop_
_entity_poly.entity_id
_entity_poly.type
_entity_poly.pdbx_seq_one_letter_code
_entity_poly.pdbx_strand_id
1 'polypeptide(L)'
;MRLAEDFAGSRPGATLSDLVAELDERAAAQHAPTVEGVTLASLHAAKGLEWDAVFLVGLTEGMVPITYAKTDQQIEEERRLLYVGVTRARHHLTLSWALSRAPGGRASRRPTRFLNGLRPGSQAVGARTLGGAGGIERGAAAPGGGGATVRRRRGPVHCRVCGRALTDAGEMKLMRCEGCPSELDEALYERLRDWRAEQAGLLGQPAYCVFTDKTLLAIAEAVPETASELARIAGVGRRKLDRFGADVLALCAGRELPSAVDDEGDDGAGGSHSGDPWQNSTEK
;
A
#
# COMPACT_ATOMS: atom_id res chain seq x y z
N MET A 1 10.14 2.54 33.95
CA MET A 1 10.34 3.16 35.28
C MET A 1 10.80 2.12 36.31
N ARG A 2 10.11 0.98 36.47
CA ARG A 2 10.51 -0.08 37.43
C ARG A 2 11.94 -0.64 37.31
N LEU A 3 12.49 -0.80 36.10
CA LEU A 3 13.80 -1.44 35.92
C LEU A 3 14.98 -0.67 36.57
N ALA A 4 14.93 0.66 36.55
CA ALA A 4 15.97 1.49 37.15
C ALA A 4 15.90 1.48 38.68
N GLU A 5 14.68 1.41 39.24
CA GLU A 5 14.42 1.28 40.67
C GLU A 5 14.90 -0.08 41.20
N ASP A 6 14.61 -1.17 40.47
CA ASP A 6 15.06 -2.53 40.81
C ASP A 6 16.59 -2.67 40.72
N PHE A 7 17.23 -2.01 39.74
CA PHE A 7 18.69 -2.01 39.60
C PHE A 7 19.38 -1.23 40.73
N ALA A 8 18.86 -0.05 41.08
CA ALA A 8 19.35 0.74 42.20
C ALA A 8 19.13 0.02 43.54
N GLY A 9 18.03 -0.72 43.69
CA GLY A 9 17.72 -1.51 44.88
C GLY A 9 18.60 -2.76 45.04
N SER A 10 19.03 -3.38 43.93
CA SER A 10 19.86 -4.59 43.95
C SER A 10 21.36 -4.31 44.01
N ARG A 11 21.83 -3.14 43.57
CA ARG A 11 23.24 -2.70 43.64
C ARG A 11 23.36 -1.28 44.22
N PRO A 12 23.40 -1.13 45.56
CA PRO A 12 23.62 0.18 46.17
C PRO A 12 24.99 0.73 45.77
N GLY A 13 25.02 1.88 45.10
CA GLY A 13 26.24 2.52 44.59
C GLY A 13 26.49 2.36 43.09
N ALA A 14 25.62 1.65 42.36
CA ALA A 14 25.71 1.58 40.92
C ALA A 14 25.46 2.95 40.27
N THR A 15 26.28 3.29 39.28
CA THR A 15 26.20 4.55 38.54
C THR A 15 25.27 4.42 37.33
N LEU A 16 24.92 5.56 36.72
CA LEU A 16 24.17 5.57 35.47
C LEU A 16 24.89 4.80 34.36
N SER A 17 26.23 4.86 34.32
CA SER A 17 27.04 4.12 33.35
C SER A 17 26.91 2.61 33.52
N ASP A 18 26.79 2.12 34.76
CA ASP A 18 26.60 0.69 35.04
C ASP A 18 25.21 0.22 34.60
N LEU A 19 24.19 1.08 34.78
CA LEU A 19 22.84 0.80 34.28
C LEU A 19 22.79 0.77 32.75
N VAL A 20 23.51 1.69 32.08
CA VAL A 20 23.61 1.71 30.61
C VAL A 20 24.33 0.46 30.09
N ALA A 21 25.44 0.07 30.70
CA ALA A 21 26.16 -1.16 30.34
C ALA A 21 25.28 -2.41 30.50
N GLU A 22 24.52 -2.52 31.60
CA GLU A 22 23.56 -3.62 31.81
C GLU A 22 22.43 -3.61 30.77
N LEU A 23 21.93 -2.43 30.39
CA LEU A 23 20.91 -2.30 29.35
C LEU A 23 21.44 -2.71 27.97
N ASP A 24 22.67 -2.31 27.65
CA ASP A 24 23.35 -2.67 26.39
C ASP A 24 23.65 -4.18 26.34
N GLU A 25 24.11 -4.77 27.44
CA GLU A 25 24.30 -6.22 27.55
C GLU A 25 22.98 -6.98 27.41
N ARG A 26 21.89 -6.52 28.04
CA ARG A 26 20.56 -7.15 27.90
C ARG A 26 19.99 -7.01 26.50
N ALA A 27 20.19 -5.86 25.85
CA ALA A 27 19.79 -5.62 24.47
C ALA A 27 20.57 -6.52 23.50
N ALA A 28 21.88 -6.68 23.72
CA ALA A 28 22.74 -7.56 22.93
C ALA A 28 22.41 -9.04 23.15
N ALA A 29 22.09 -9.43 24.38
CA ALA A 29 21.83 -10.81 24.77
C ALA A 29 20.40 -11.29 24.53
N GLN A 30 19.51 -10.46 23.96
CA GLN A 30 18.09 -10.77 23.70
C GLN A 30 17.37 -11.44 24.88
N HIS A 31 17.73 -11.11 26.12
CA HIS A 31 17.12 -11.73 27.28
C HIS A 31 15.66 -11.27 27.37
N ALA A 32 14.72 -12.20 27.21
CA ALA A 32 13.31 -11.95 27.41
C ALA A 32 13.12 -11.43 28.85
N PRO A 33 12.48 -10.27 29.05
CA PRO A 33 12.30 -9.73 30.39
C PRO A 33 11.50 -10.73 31.24
N THR A 34 11.92 -10.92 32.49
CA THR A 34 11.18 -11.67 33.53
C THR A 34 9.93 -10.92 34.04
N VAL A 35 9.46 -9.96 33.26
CA VAL A 35 8.23 -9.20 33.53
C VAL A 35 7.08 -9.99 32.91
N GLU A 36 6.01 -10.21 33.65
CA GLU A 36 4.75 -10.73 33.09
C GLU A 36 4.30 -9.81 31.93
N GLY A 37 4.46 -10.30 30.70
CA GLY A 37 4.27 -9.49 29.51
C GLY A 37 4.16 -10.34 28.25
N VAL A 38 3.63 -9.73 27.19
CA VAL A 38 3.53 -10.37 25.88
C VAL A 38 4.84 -10.19 25.12
N THR A 39 5.46 -11.30 24.73
CA THR A 39 6.66 -11.27 23.88
C THR A 39 6.28 -10.96 22.44
N LEU A 40 6.79 -9.84 21.92
CA LEU A 40 6.73 -9.52 20.49
C LEU A 40 8.06 -9.93 19.83
N ALA A 41 7.99 -10.87 18.91
CA ALA A 41 9.15 -11.37 18.18
C ALA A 41 8.85 -11.48 16.68
N SER A 42 9.88 -11.38 15.87
CA SER A 42 9.80 -11.75 14.45
C SER A 42 9.78 -13.28 14.30
N LEU A 43 9.29 -13.79 13.16
CA LEU A 43 9.28 -15.23 12.88
C LEU A 43 10.69 -15.86 12.98
N HIS A 44 11.72 -15.13 12.57
CA HIS A 44 13.11 -15.58 12.65
C HIS A 44 13.60 -15.68 14.10
N ALA A 45 13.30 -14.67 14.93
CA ALA A 45 13.70 -14.64 16.33
C ALA A 45 12.95 -15.69 17.18
N ALA A 46 11.82 -16.21 16.69
CA ALA A 46 11.05 -17.24 17.38
C ALA A 46 11.67 -18.64 17.28
N LYS A 47 12.71 -18.85 16.48
CA LYS A 47 13.34 -20.16 16.27
C LYS A 47 13.90 -20.71 17.59
N GLY A 48 13.52 -21.94 17.94
CA GLY A 48 13.98 -22.60 19.16
C GLY A 48 13.23 -22.19 20.44
N LEU A 49 12.26 -21.29 20.33
CA LEU A 49 11.37 -20.89 21.43
C LEU A 49 9.99 -21.51 21.25
N GLU A 50 9.23 -21.65 22.33
CA GLU A 50 7.86 -22.17 22.30
C GLU A 50 7.01 -21.46 23.35
N TRP A 51 5.72 -21.30 23.05
CA TRP A 51 4.74 -20.65 23.93
C TRP A 51 3.43 -21.42 23.95
N ASP A 52 2.67 -21.29 25.05
CA ASP A 52 1.34 -21.90 25.16
C ASP A 52 0.35 -21.28 24.17
N ALA A 53 0.46 -19.97 23.93
CA ALA A 53 -0.34 -19.23 22.97
C ALA A 53 0.52 -18.37 22.03
N VAL A 54 0.27 -18.46 20.72
CA VAL A 54 0.95 -17.68 19.69
C VAL A 54 -0.07 -16.97 18.79
N PHE A 55 0.17 -15.68 18.55
CA PHE A 55 -0.62 -14.85 17.64
C PHE A 55 0.25 -14.49 16.42
N LEU A 56 0.03 -15.18 15.30
CA LEU A 56 0.66 -14.80 14.03
C LEU A 56 -0.17 -13.72 13.35
N VAL A 57 0.37 -12.51 13.33
CA VAL A 57 -0.31 -11.32 12.82
C VAL A 57 0.23 -10.90 11.45
N GLY A 58 -0.60 -10.22 10.67
CA GLY A 58 -0.17 -9.60 9.41
C GLY A 58 0.04 -10.58 8.25
N LEU A 59 -0.64 -11.73 8.26
CA LEU A 59 -0.54 -12.78 7.22
C LEU A 59 -1.21 -12.35 5.90
N THR A 60 -0.59 -11.40 5.20
CA THR A 60 -1.07 -10.83 3.93
C THR A 60 -0.03 -11.02 2.82
N GLU A 61 -0.52 -11.13 1.58
CA GLU A 61 0.33 -11.07 0.39
C GLU A 61 1.22 -9.82 0.40
N GLY A 62 2.50 -10.01 0.06
CA GLY A 62 3.52 -8.98 0.09
C GLY A 62 4.22 -8.78 1.44
N MET A 63 3.67 -9.33 2.53
CA MET A 63 4.36 -9.46 3.83
C MET A 63 4.85 -10.88 4.07
N VAL A 64 4.00 -11.88 3.82
CA VAL A 64 4.37 -13.30 3.86
C VAL A 64 3.69 -13.98 2.67
N PRO A 65 4.41 -14.44 1.64
CA PRO A 65 5.83 -14.19 1.40
C PRO A 65 6.11 -12.69 1.23
N ILE A 66 7.31 -12.25 1.61
CA ILE A 66 7.75 -10.88 1.36
C ILE A 66 7.78 -10.58 -0.15
N THR A 67 7.52 -9.33 -0.53
CA THR A 67 7.45 -8.90 -1.95
C THR A 67 8.76 -9.17 -2.73
N TYR A 68 9.89 -9.28 -2.04
CA TYR A 68 11.20 -9.55 -2.66
C TYR A 68 11.48 -11.03 -2.94
N ALA A 69 10.70 -11.95 -2.39
CA ALA A 69 10.79 -13.38 -2.69
C ALA A 69 10.15 -13.65 -4.07
N LYS A 70 10.98 -13.69 -5.12
CA LYS A 70 10.53 -13.79 -6.52
C LYS A 70 10.66 -15.20 -7.09
N THR A 71 11.61 -15.98 -6.59
CA THR A 71 11.84 -17.36 -7.06
C THR A 71 11.04 -18.37 -6.22
N ASP A 72 10.74 -19.53 -6.80
CA ASP A 72 10.04 -20.59 -6.08
C ASP A 72 10.80 -21.05 -4.83
N GLN A 73 12.13 -21.09 -4.89
CA GLN A 73 12.98 -21.41 -3.74
C GLN A 73 12.85 -20.37 -2.62
N GLN A 74 12.85 -19.08 -2.95
CA GLN A 74 12.66 -18.01 -1.96
C GLN A 74 11.26 -18.04 -1.34
N ILE A 75 10.23 -18.32 -2.15
CA ILE A 75 8.86 -18.46 -1.67
C ILE A 75 8.74 -19.68 -0.75
N GLU A 76 9.42 -20.77 -1.07
CA GLU A 76 9.43 -21.97 -0.23
C GLU A 76 10.17 -21.73 1.10
N GLU A 77 11.21 -20.92 1.11
CA GLU A 77 11.86 -20.50 2.36
C GLU A 77 10.92 -19.67 3.25
N GLU A 78 10.18 -18.73 2.66
CA GLU A 78 9.15 -17.97 3.37
C GLU A 78 8.02 -18.86 3.91
N ARG A 79 7.68 -19.94 3.19
CA ARG A 79 6.75 -20.96 3.67
C ARG A 79 7.31 -21.70 4.89
N ARG A 80 8.61 -22.06 4.86
CA ARG A 80 9.30 -22.69 6.00
C ARG A 80 9.32 -21.76 7.21
N LEU A 81 9.53 -20.46 7.03
CA LEU A 81 9.44 -19.48 8.12
C LEU A 81 8.05 -19.41 8.74
N LEU A 82 6.99 -19.43 7.93
CA LEU A 82 5.62 -19.51 8.45
C LEU A 82 5.41 -20.81 9.23
N TYR A 83 5.88 -21.94 8.71
CA TYR A 83 5.80 -23.23 9.38
C TYR A 83 6.52 -23.23 10.75
N VAL A 84 7.71 -22.61 10.83
CA VAL A 84 8.41 -22.41 12.09
C VAL A 84 7.53 -21.64 13.06
N GLY A 85 6.93 -20.52 12.65
CA GLY A 85 6.00 -19.73 13.47
C GLY A 85 4.81 -20.52 13.99
N VAL A 86 4.17 -21.32 13.13
CA VAL A 86 3.02 -22.17 13.47
C VAL A 86 3.41 -23.20 14.54
N THR A 87 4.58 -23.82 14.40
CA THR A 87 5.06 -24.86 15.34
C THR A 87 5.57 -24.31 16.67
N ARG A 88 5.62 -22.98 16.88
CA ARG A 88 5.99 -22.43 18.19
C ARG A 88 4.83 -22.47 19.20
N ALA A 89 3.61 -22.70 18.72
CA ALA A 89 2.40 -22.77 19.55
C ALA A 89 2.19 -24.18 20.12
N ARG A 90 2.05 -24.30 21.44
CA ARG A 90 1.74 -25.59 22.09
C ARG A 90 0.24 -25.88 22.16
N HIS A 91 -0.57 -24.89 22.52
CA HIS A 91 -2.00 -25.07 22.78
C HIS A 91 -2.88 -24.18 21.90
N HIS A 92 -2.51 -22.90 21.77
CA HIS A 92 -3.33 -21.92 21.06
C HIS A 92 -2.56 -21.25 19.94
N LEU A 93 -3.11 -21.31 18.73
CA LEU A 93 -2.59 -20.60 17.56
C LEU A 93 -3.70 -19.72 16.97
N THR A 94 -3.44 -18.41 16.94
CA THR A 94 -4.32 -17.46 16.27
C THR A 94 -3.61 -16.88 15.06
N LEU A 95 -4.29 -16.90 13.92
CA LEU A 95 -3.80 -16.37 12.65
C LEU A 95 -4.64 -15.16 12.25
N SER A 96 -4.01 -14.02 11.95
CA SER A 96 -4.74 -12.81 11.56
C SER A 96 -4.12 -12.10 10.36
N TRP A 97 -4.98 -11.40 9.62
CA TRP A 97 -4.60 -10.62 8.44
C TRP A 97 -5.44 -9.35 8.36
N ALA A 98 -4.83 -8.26 7.87
CA ALA A 98 -5.52 -6.99 7.67
C ALA A 98 -6.12 -6.91 6.26
N LEU A 99 -7.34 -6.39 6.14
CA LEU A 99 -7.98 -6.14 4.84
C LEU A 99 -7.51 -4.82 4.20
N SER A 100 -7.09 -3.86 5.01
CA SER A 100 -6.56 -2.56 4.60
C SER A 100 -5.29 -2.24 5.40
N ARG A 101 -4.46 -1.30 4.90
CA ARG A 101 -3.28 -0.82 5.65
C ARG A 101 -3.66 0.18 6.75
N ALA A 102 -4.68 1.00 6.51
CA ALA A 102 -5.19 1.99 7.46
C ALA A 102 -6.59 1.58 7.97
N PRO A 103 -6.93 1.90 9.23
CA PRO A 103 -8.30 1.76 9.74
C PRO A 103 -9.31 2.47 8.83
N GLY A 104 -10.44 1.81 8.51
CA GLY A 104 -11.45 2.36 7.59
C GLY A 104 -11.04 2.47 6.12
N GLY A 105 -9.80 2.10 5.78
CA GLY A 105 -9.31 2.10 4.41
C GLY A 105 -9.99 1.05 3.54
N ARG A 106 -9.96 1.27 2.21
CA ARG A 106 -10.49 0.29 1.25
C ARG A 106 -9.80 -1.06 1.41
N ALA A 107 -10.59 -2.13 1.52
CA ALA A 107 -10.09 -3.49 1.61
C ALA A 107 -9.40 -3.93 0.30
N SER A 108 -8.08 -3.76 0.22
CA SER A 108 -7.26 -4.09 -0.94
C SER A 108 -6.21 -5.17 -0.66
N ARG A 109 -5.91 -5.44 0.62
CA ARG A 109 -4.96 -6.49 1.01
C ARG A 109 -5.62 -7.86 0.86
N ARG A 110 -4.84 -8.81 0.35
CA ARG A 110 -5.23 -10.21 0.27
C ARG A 110 -4.53 -10.99 1.38
N PRO A 111 -5.20 -11.97 2.02
CA PRO A 111 -4.52 -12.92 2.91
C PRO A 111 -3.39 -13.63 2.17
N THR A 112 -2.35 -14.05 2.88
CA THR A 112 -1.26 -14.84 2.29
C THR A 112 -1.77 -16.10 1.62
N ARG A 113 -1.19 -16.44 0.45
CA ARG A 113 -1.42 -17.69 -0.27
C ARG A 113 -1.13 -18.93 0.56
N PHE A 114 -0.32 -18.84 1.61
CA PHE A 114 -0.03 -19.97 2.48
C PHE A 114 -1.22 -20.40 3.36
N LEU A 115 -2.27 -19.58 3.46
CA LEU A 115 -3.53 -19.93 4.15
C LEU A 115 -4.56 -20.60 3.22
N ASN A 116 -4.23 -20.82 1.94
CA ASN A 116 -5.11 -21.53 1.02
C ASN A 116 -5.24 -23.00 1.45
N GLY A 117 -6.47 -23.50 1.59
CA GLY A 117 -6.77 -24.83 2.10
C GLY A 117 -6.83 -24.94 3.64
N LEU A 118 -6.20 -24.03 4.38
CA LEU A 118 -6.27 -23.99 5.86
C LEU A 118 -7.43 -23.12 6.37
N ARG A 119 -7.83 -22.12 5.59
CA ARG A 119 -8.93 -21.21 5.96
C ARG A 119 -10.29 -21.82 5.56
N PRO A 120 -11.31 -21.75 6.43
CA PRO A 120 -12.67 -22.08 6.04
C PRO A 120 -13.12 -21.27 4.80
N GLY A 121 -13.48 -21.99 3.73
CA GLY A 121 -13.87 -21.40 2.44
C GLY A 121 -12.73 -21.01 1.51
N SER A 122 -11.45 -21.24 1.85
CA SER A 122 -10.37 -21.23 0.86
C SER A 122 -10.32 -22.60 0.18
N GLN A 123 -10.60 -22.63 -1.12
CA GLN A 123 -10.48 -23.85 -1.91
C GLN A 123 -9.00 -24.26 -1.93
N ALA A 124 -8.66 -25.38 -1.27
CA ALA A 124 -7.43 -26.06 -1.58
C ALA A 124 -7.50 -26.48 -3.06
N VAL A 125 -6.49 -26.13 -3.85
CA VAL A 125 -6.32 -26.72 -5.18
C VAL A 125 -5.89 -28.17 -4.94
N GLY A 126 -6.84 -29.09 -4.68
CA GLY A 126 -6.51 -30.51 -4.57
C GLY A 126 -7.45 -31.45 -3.81
N ALA A 127 -8.37 -31.00 -2.96
CA ALA A 127 -9.15 -31.94 -2.14
C ALA A 127 -10.67 -31.78 -2.33
N ARG A 128 -11.26 -32.64 -3.16
CA ARG A 128 -12.69 -32.98 -3.06
C ARG A 128 -12.86 -34.01 -1.96
N THR A 129 -13.33 -33.61 -0.78
CA THR A 129 -13.94 -34.53 0.18
C THR A 129 -15.15 -33.88 0.86
N LEU A 130 -16.14 -34.73 1.11
CA LEU A 130 -17.43 -34.46 1.72
C LEU A 130 -17.30 -34.07 3.19
N GLY A 131 -18.17 -33.15 3.63
CA GLY A 131 -18.65 -33.05 5.02
C GLY A 131 -17.70 -32.41 6.03
N GLY A 132 -18.02 -31.19 6.45
CA GLY A 132 -17.40 -30.56 7.62
C GLY A 132 -18.05 -29.21 7.93
N ALA A 133 -18.94 -29.20 8.92
CA ALA A 133 -19.45 -27.98 9.53
C ALA A 133 -18.36 -27.35 10.42
N GLY A 134 -18.10 -26.05 10.24
CA GLY A 134 -17.15 -25.30 11.06
C GLY A 134 -17.40 -23.81 10.89
N GLY A 135 -18.12 -23.23 11.83
CA GLY A 135 -18.67 -21.88 11.77
C GLY A 135 -17.64 -20.76 11.80
N ILE A 136 -18.07 -19.60 11.30
CA ILE A 136 -17.42 -18.31 11.55
C ILE A 136 -18.47 -17.45 12.25
N GLU A 137 -18.31 -17.24 13.56
CA GLU A 137 -18.94 -16.10 14.22
C GLU A 137 -18.32 -14.83 13.66
N ARG A 138 -19.11 -14.09 12.89
CA ARG A 138 -18.80 -12.70 12.54
C ARG A 138 -19.42 -11.84 13.63
N GLY A 139 -18.56 -11.12 14.36
CA GLY A 139 -18.99 -10.07 15.28
C GLY A 139 -20.05 -9.19 14.61
N ALA A 140 -21.20 -9.12 15.26
CA ALA A 140 -22.36 -8.38 14.82
C ALA A 140 -22.03 -6.88 14.76
N ALA A 141 -22.15 -6.31 13.56
CA ALA A 141 -22.52 -4.91 13.41
C ALA A 141 -24.02 -4.87 13.11
N ALA A 142 -24.76 -4.06 13.86
CA ALA A 142 -26.21 -3.95 13.86
C ALA A 142 -26.82 -3.72 12.44
N PRO A 143 -28.07 -4.17 12.21
CA PRO A 143 -28.70 -4.08 10.89
C PRO A 143 -29.29 -2.69 10.64
N GLY A 144 -28.60 -1.90 9.81
CA GLY A 144 -29.20 -0.75 9.12
C GLY A 144 -29.46 -1.15 7.66
N GLY A 145 -30.73 -1.20 7.26
CA GLY A 145 -31.18 -1.71 5.97
C GLY A 145 -30.59 -0.98 4.77
N GLY A 146 -30.20 -1.77 3.76
CA GLY A 146 -29.78 -1.29 2.45
C GLY A 146 -29.37 -2.48 1.58
N GLY A 147 -30.16 -2.76 0.55
CA GLY A 147 -30.16 -4.01 -0.21
C GLY A 147 -28.78 -4.55 -0.58
N ALA A 148 -28.55 -5.81 -0.23
CA ALA A 148 -27.39 -6.57 -0.67
C ALA A 148 -27.47 -6.76 -2.19
N THR A 149 -26.75 -5.91 -2.93
CA THR A 149 -26.45 -6.21 -4.33
C THR A 149 -25.63 -7.50 -4.35
N VAL A 150 -26.25 -8.57 -4.87
CA VAL A 150 -25.55 -9.80 -5.23
C VAL A 150 -24.44 -9.40 -6.21
N ARG A 151 -23.20 -9.30 -5.72
CA ARG A 151 -22.05 -9.03 -6.57
C ARG A 151 -21.87 -10.22 -7.51
N ARG A 152 -22.37 -10.08 -8.73
CA ARG A 152 -22.11 -11.00 -9.84
C ARG A 152 -20.61 -11.26 -9.88
N ARG A 153 -20.23 -12.54 -9.79
CA ARG A 153 -18.84 -12.96 -10.02
C ARG A 153 -18.46 -12.47 -11.42
N ARG A 154 -17.55 -11.50 -11.51
CA ARG A 154 -16.99 -11.09 -12.81
C ARG A 154 -16.32 -12.35 -13.37
N GLY A 155 -16.81 -12.81 -14.52
CA GLY A 155 -16.22 -13.94 -15.24
C GLY A 155 -14.77 -13.66 -15.63
N PRO A 156 -14.08 -14.66 -16.20
CA PRO A 156 -12.73 -14.48 -16.72
C PRO A 156 -12.67 -13.26 -17.65
N VAL A 157 -11.69 -12.40 -17.41
CA VAL A 157 -11.44 -11.21 -18.22
C VAL A 157 -10.67 -11.66 -19.45
N HIS A 158 -11.13 -11.29 -20.64
CA HIS A 158 -10.51 -11.72 -21.90
C HIS A 158 -9.79 -10.55 -22.56
N CYS A 159 -8.73 -10.86 -23.29
CA CYS A 159 -8.05 -9.95 -24.19
C CYS A 159 -9.05 -9.42 -25.21
N ARG A 160 -9.16 -8.09 -25.33
CA ARG A 160 -10.04 -7.43 -26.29
C ARG A 160 -9.64 -7.68 -27.75
N VAL A 161 -8.39 -8.10 -27.98
CA VAL A 161 -7.82 -8.31 -29.33
C VAL A 161 -7.93 -9.77 -29.76
N CYS A 162 -7.41 -10.71 -28.95
CA CYS A 162 -7.36 -12.13 -29.33
C CYS A 162 -8.31 -13.04 -28.55
N GLY A 163 -9.08 -12.50 -27.60
CA GLY A 163 -10.03 -13.29 -26.81
C GLY A 163 -9.40 -14.21 -25.74
N ARG A 164 -8.07 -14.26 -25.63
CA ARG A 164 -7.37 -15.07 -24.60
C ARG A 164 -7.76 -14.61 -23.19
N ALA A 165 -8.03 -15.56 -22.29
CA ALA A 165 -8.25 -15.26 -20.87
C ALA A 165 -6.97 -14.67 -20.24
N LEU A 166 -7.11 -13.48 -19.64
CA LEU A 166 -6.03 -12.73 -19.00
C LEU A 166 -5.91 -13.16 -17.54
N THR A 167 -4.74 -13.66 -17.17
CA THR A 167 -4.45 -14.11 -15.81
C THR A 167 -3.45 -13.22 -15.09
N ASP A 168 -2.70 -12.40 -15.83
CA ASP A 168 -1.82 -11.38 -15.26
C ASP A 168 -2.59 -10.10 -14.87
N ALA A 169 -2.17 -9.48 -13.77
CA ALA A 169 -2.82 -8.27 -13.24
C ALA A 169 -2.51 -7.00 -14.07
N GLY A 170 -1.41 -6.98 -14.82
CA GLY A 170 -1.12 -5.99 -15.85
C GLY A 170 -2.00 -6.16 -17.06
N GLU A 171 -2.04 -7.37 -17.63
CA GLU A 171 -2.91 -7.69 -18.77
C GLU A 171 -4.39 -7.42 -18.45
N MET A 172 -4.89 -7.84 -17.29
CA MET A 172 -6.27 -7.57 -16.86
C MET A 172 -6.61 -6.08 -16.73
N LYS A 173 -5.62 -5.21 -16.45
CA LYS A 173 -5.83 -3.76 -16.41
C LYS A 173 -5.82 -3.13 -17.80
N LEU A 174 -4.97 -3.64 -18.69
CA LEU A 174 -4.85 -3.20 -20.08
C LEU A 174 -5.93 -3.83 -20.98
N MET A 175 -6.62 -4.87 -20.49
CA MET A 175 -7.56 -5.69 -21.27
C MET A 175 -6.94 -6.25 -22.56
N ARG A 176 -5.61 -6.36 -22.63
CA ARG A 176 -4.84 -6.86 -23.78
C ARG A 176 -3.68 -7.70 -23.24
N CYS A 177 -3.42 -8.85 -23.88
CA CYS A 177 -2.25 -9.66 -23.54
C CYS A 177 -0.98 -9.09 -24.16
N GLU A 178 0.17 -9.39 -23.57
CA GLU A 178 1.47 -8.86 -23.99
C GLU A 178 1.82 -9.15 -25.46
N GLY A 179 1.37 -10.28 -26.01
CA GLY A 179 1.61 -10.67 -27.40
C GLY A 179 0.65 -10.09 -28.45
N CYS A 180 -0.26 -9.19 -28.09
CA CYS A 180 -1.16 -8.53 -29.04
C CYS A 180 -0.65 -7.13 -29.38
N PRO A 181 -0.76 -6.70 -30.66
CA PRO A 181 -0.25 -5.41 -31.11
C PRO A 181 -0.86 -4.27 -30.28
N SER A 182 -0.01 -3.33 -29.88
CA SER A 182 -0.39 -2.12 -29.20
C SER A 182 -0.10 -0.94 -30.12
N GLU A 183 -1.12 -0.18 -30.48
CA GLU A 183 -0.95 1.17 -31.01
C GLU A 183 -0.78 2.11 -29.82
N LEU A 184 0.36 1.97 -29.12
CA LEU A 184 0.75 2.90 -28.08
C LEU A 184 1.27 4.15 -28.76
N ASP A 185 0.67 5.31 -28.47
CA ASP A 185 1.30 6.59 -28.84
C ASP A 185 2.35 6.93 -27.77
N GLU A 186 3.63 6.65 -28.08
CA GLU A 186 4.74 6.93 -27.17
C GLU A 186 4.88 8.44 -26.86
N ALA A 187 4.56 9.32 -27.82
CA ALA A 187 4.65 10.76 -27.62
C ALA A 187 3.55 11.25 -26.66
N LEU A 188 2.33 10.72 -26.77
CA LEU A 188 1.26 11.00 -25.82
C LEU A 188 1.59 10.44 -24.43
N TYR A 189 2.16 9.24 -24.35
CA TYR A 189 2.57 8.66 -23.08
C TYR A 189 3.58 9.53 -22.33
N GLU A 190 4.57 10.10 -23.04
CA GLU A 190 5.57 10.97 -22.41
C GLU A 190 4.95 12.30 -21.96
N ARG A 191 4.11 12.94 -22.79
CA ARG A 191 3.35 14.14 -22.37
C ARG A 191 2.50 13.90 -21.12
N LEU A 192 1.89 12.72 -21.01
CA LEU A 192 1.12 12.32 -19.83
C LEU A 192 2.01 12.07 -18.61
N ARG A 193 3.25 11.60 -18.78
CA ARG A 193 4.22 11.45 -17.68
C ARG A 193 4.66 12.80 -17.15
N ASP A 194 4.98 13.73 -18.04
CA ASP A 194 5.45 15.08 -17.69
C ASP A 194 4.35 15.86 -16.97
N TRP A 195 3.16 15.94 -17.56
CA TRP A 195 1.99 16.57 -16.92
C TRP A 195 1.71 15.93 -15.55
N ARG A 196 1.81 14.61 -15.41
CA ARG A 196 1.60 13.94 -14.12
C ARG A 196 2.64 14.37 -13.09
N ALA A 197 3.90 14.52 -13.47
CA ALA A 197 4.96 14.95 -12.57
C ALA A 197 4.71 16.37 -12.06
N GLU A 198 4.32 17.28 -12.95
CA GLU A 198 3.91 18.66 -12.61
C GLU A 198 2.72 18.67 -11.64
N GLN A 199 1.65 17.94 -11.96
CA GLN A 199 0.48 17.83 -11.09
C GLN A 199 0.83 17.23 -9.72
N ALA A 200 1.75 16.26 -9.67
CA ALA A 200 2.19 15.68 -8.40
C ALA A 200 2.95 16.72 -7.54
N GLY A 201 3.79 17.52 -8.18
CA GLY A 201 4.52 18.64 -7.57
C GLY A 201 3.56 19.67 -6.98
N LEU A 202 2.59 20.14 -7.77
CA LEU A 202 1.56 21.10 -7.33
C LEU A 202 0.76 20.58 -6.13
N LEU A 203 0.54 19.27 -6.05
CA LEU A 203 -0.21 18.64 -4.97
C LEU A 203 0.63 18.22 -3.77
N GLY A 204 1.96 18.33 -3.85
CA GLY A 204 2.88 17.83 -2.82
C GLY A 204 2.73 16.33 -2.57
N GLN A 205 2.36 15.56 -3.60
CA GLN A 205 2.10 14.11 -3.48
C GLN A 205 2.96 13.32 -4.47
N PRO A 206 3.25 12.03 -4.20
CA PRO A 206 3.89 11.17 -5.18
C PRO A 206 3.07 11.05 -6.48
N ALA A 207 3.74 11.01 -7.65
CA ALA A 207 3.10 10.98 -8.98
C ALA A 207 2.05 9.86 -9.16
N TYR A 208 2.26 8.70 -8.54
CA TYR A 208 1.31 7.60 -8.62
C TYR A 208 -0.07 7.91 -7.98
N CYS A 209 -0.17 8.93 -7.13
CA CYS A 209 -1.43 9.40 -6.56
C CYS A 209 -2.33 10.05 -7.62
N VAL A 210 -1.75 10.77 -8.59
CA VAL A 210 -2.45 11.36 -9.75
C VAL A 210 -2.90 10.23 -10.69
N PHE A 211 -1.95 9.51 -11.31
CA PHE A 211 -2.21 8.28 -12.06
C PHE A 211 -1.04 7.31 -11.99
N THR A 212 -1.31 6.00 -12.04
CA THR A 212 -0.23 4.99 -12.11
C THR A 212 0.30 4.88 -13.54
N ASP A 213 1.55 4.43 -13.71
CA ASP A 213 2.15 4.21 -15.04
C ASP A 213 1.28 3.32 -15.93
N LYS A 214 0.71 2.25 -15.36
CA LYS A 214 -0.23 1.36 -16.06
C LYS A 214 -1.51 2.07 -16.53
N THR A 215 -1.96 3.10 -15.81
CA THR A 215 -3.14 3.88 -16.22
C THR A 215 -2.78 4.86 -17.33
N LEU A 216 -1.59 5.48 -17.28
CA LEU A 216 -1.11 6.35 -18.35
C LEU A 216 -0.89 5.56 -19.66
N LEU A 217 -0.28 4.37 -19.59
CA LEU A 217 -0.16 3.46 -20.73
C LEU A 217 -1.55 3.13 -21.30
N ALA A 218 -2.50 2.75 -20.45
CA ALA A 218 -3.86 2.43 -20.91
C ALA A 218 -4.58 3.64 -21.55
N ILE A 219 -4.28 4.87 -21.12
CA ILE A 219 -4.80 6.10 -21.74
C ILE A 219 -4.13 6.34 -23.09
N ALA A 220 -2.80 6.23 -23.17
CA ALA A 220 -2.05 6.43 -24.41
C ALA A 220 -2.38 5.39 -25.50
N GLU A 221 -2.80 4.18 -25.10
CA GLU A 221 -3.26 3.14 -26.04
C GLU A 221 -4.74 3.25 -26.43
N ALA A 222 -5.56 3.92 -25.61
CA ALA A 222 -7.00 4.03 -25.84
C ALA A 222 -7.40 5.36 -26.46
N VAL A 223 -6.55 6.39 -26.31
CA VAL A 223 -6.72 7.78 -26.76
C VAL A 223 -8.18 8.23 -26.61
N PRO A 224 -8.72 8.27 -25.37
CA PRO A 224 -10.14 8.58 -25.16
C PRO A 224 -10.47 10.00 -25.62
N GLU A 225 -11.54 10.16 -26.38
CA GLU A 225 -12.03 11.46 -26.84
C GLU A 225 -13.07 12.04 -25.87
N THR A 226 -13.70 11.16 -25.07
CA THR A 226 -14.79 11.55 -24.16
C THR A 226 -14.50 11.17 -22.71
N ALA A 227 -15.07 11.94 -21.77
CA ALA A 227 -15.01 11.61 -20.33
C ALA A 227 -15.57 10.22 -20.01
N SER A 228 -16.56 9.75 -20.77
CA SER A 228 -17.15 8.41 -20.62
C SER A 228 -16.20 7.29 -21.04
N GLU A 229 -15.37 7.51 -22.06
CA GLU A 229 -14.30 6.58 -22.46
C GLU A 229 -13.17 6.55 -21.43
N LEU A 230 -12.72 7.73 -21.01
CA LEU A 230 -11.69 7.88 -20.01
C LEU A 230 -12.11 7.19 -18.69
N ALA A 231 -13.38 7.29 -18.28
CA ALA A 231 -13.93 6.62 -17.11
C ALA A 231 -13.95 5.09 -17.18
N ARG A 232 -13.92 4.49 -18.39
CA ARG A 232 -13.86 3.03 -18.57
C ARG A 232 -12.46 2.47 -18.32
N ILE A 233 -11.43 3.32 -18.32
CA ILE A 233 -10.04 2.92 -18.14
C ILE A 233 -9.77 2.56 -16.67
N ALA A 234 -9.15 1.40 -16.45
CA ALA A 234 -8.86 0.90 -15.12
C ALA A 234 -7.88 1.83 -14.36
N GLY A 235 -8.37 2.41 -13.26
CA GLY A 235 -7.60 3.37 -12.45
C GLY A 235 -8.11 4.81 -12.54
N VAL A 236 -9.02 5.09 -13.48
CA VAL A 236 -9.73 6.36 -13.59
C VAL A 236 -11.06 6.28 -12.85
N GLY A 237 -11.04 6.57 -11.55
CA GLY A 237 -12.25 6.68 -10.74
C GLY A 237 -12.91 8.05 -10.85
N ARG A 238 -14.18 8.17 -10.45
CA ARG A 238 -14.98 9.41 -10.50
C ARG A 238 -14.22 10.65 -10.00
N ARG A 239 -13.63 10.58 -8.81
CA ARG A 239 -12.83 11.68 -8.22
C ARG A 239 -11.64 12.12 -9.08
N LYS A 240 -10.98 11.18 -9.76
CA LYS A 240 -9.83 11.49 -10.62
C LYS A 240 -10.30 12.05 -11.96
N LEU A 241 -11.41 11.55 -12.48
CA LEU A 241 -12.05 12.08 -13.68
C LEU A 241 -12.52 13.52 -13.46
N ASP A 242 -13.18 13.78 -12.33
CA ASP A 242 -13.68 15.12 -12.00
C ASP A 242 -12.52 16.12 -11.82
N ARG A 243 -11.38 15.66 -11.28
CA ARG A 243 -10.22 16.51 -10.96
C ARG A 243 -9.24 16.72 -12.10
N PHE A 244 -8.99 15.68 -12.90
CA PHE A 244 -7.92 15.66 -13.91
C PHE A 244 -8.41 15.32 -15.32
N GLY A 245 -9.70 15.01 -15.49
CA GLY A 245 -10.23 14.50 -16.75
C GLY A 245 -10.15 15.50 -17.90
N ALA A 246 -10.38 16.79 -17.63
CA ALA A 246 -10.29 17.84 -18.65
C ALA A 246 -8.87 17.93 -19.25
N ASP A 247 -7.86 17.96 -18.38
CA ASP A 247 -6.46 18.04 -18.77
C ASP A 247 -6.02 16.82 -19.57
N VAL A 248 -6.36 15.62 -19.09
CA VAL A 248 -6.02 14.36 -19.76
C VAL A 248 -6.68 14.29 -21.14
N LEU A 249 -7.96 14.68 -21.27
CA LEU A 249 -8.65 14.70 -22.56
C LEU A 249 -8.07 15.77 -23.51
N ALA A 250 -7.58 16.89 -22.98
CA ALA A 250 -6.88 17.90 -23.78
C ALA A 250 -5.56 17.35 -24.33
N LEU A 251 -4.77 16.65 -23.51
CA LEU A 251 -3.53 15.99 -23.93
C LEU A 251 -3.79 14.88 -24.96
N CYS A 252 -4.86 14.08 -24.79
CA CYS A 252 -5.30 13.09 -25.78
C CYS A 252 -5.72 13.74 -27.10
N ALA A 253 -6.33 14.92 -27.07
CA ALA A 253 -6.67 15.70 -28.26
C ALA A 253 -5.48 16.47 -28.86
N GLY A 254 -4.26 16.30 -28.32
CA GLY A 254 -3.04 16.95 -28.80
C GLY A 254 -2.94 18.45 -28.46
N ARG A 255 -3.73 18.94 -27.49
CA ARG A 255 -3.65 20.34 -27.03
C ARG A 255 -2.58 20.49 -25.95
N GLU A 256 -1.83 21.58 -26.01
CA GLU A 256 -0.94 22.01 -24.92
C GLU A 256 -1.78 22.63 -23.79
N LEU A 257 -1.44 22.29 -22.55
CA LEU A 257 -2.10 22.85 -21.37
C LEU A 257 -1.40 24.15 -20.97
N PRO A 258 -2.15 25.19 -20.55
CA PRO A 258 -1.52 26.40 -20.03
C PRO A 258 -0.73 26.05 -18.77
N SER A 259 0.58 26.27 -18.81
CA SER A 259 1.44 26.18 -17.63
C SER A 259 1.00 27.23 -16.62
N ALA A 260 0.86 26.86 -15.35
CA ALA A 260 0.46 27.76 -14.26
C ALA A 260 1.57 28.78 -13.87
N VAL A 261 2.35 29.25 -14.84
CA VAL A 261 3.48 30.16 -14.68
C VAL A 261 3.30 31.34 -15.64
N ASP A 262 2.14 31.98 -15.62
CA ASP A 262 1.91 33.29 -16.23
C ASP A 262 0.89 34.04 -15.35
N ASP A 263 1.33 34.46 -14.16
CA ASP A 263 0.67 35.51 -13.38
C ASP A 263 1.74 36.31 -12.63
N GLU A 264 2.46 37.15 -13.36
CA GLU A 264 3.15 38.32 -12.79
C GLU A 264 2.82 39.54 -13.66
N GLY A 265 1.81 40.29 -13.20
CA GLY A 265 1.86 41.75 -13.17
C GLY A 265 1.35 42.53 -14.39
N ASP A 266 0.04 42.51 -14.62
CA ASP A 266 -0.65 43.74 -15.07
C ASP A 266 -0.89 44.62 -13.83
N ASP A 267 0.01 45.57 -13.57
CA ASP A 267 -0.25 46.69 -12.67
C ASP A 267 0.09 47.99 -13.39
N GLY A 268 -0.88 48.47 -14.18
CA GLY A 268 -0.98 49.87 -14.53
C GLY A 268 -1.33 50.71 -13.31
N ALA A 269 -0.38 51.50 -12.81
CA ALA A 269 -0.68 52.64 -11.93
C ALA A 269 0.15 53.85 -12.35
N GLY A 270 -0.51 54.80 -13.03
CA GLY A 270 0.00 56.14 -13.22
C GLY A 270 -0.09 56.97 -11.93
N GLY A 271 0.84 57.93 -11.80
CA GLY A 271 0.54 59.23 -11.18
C GLY A 271 1.02 59.46 -9.75
N SER A 272 2.26 59.96 -9.63
CA SER A 272 2.68 61.12 -8.82
C SER A 272 2.30 61.22 -7.32
N HIS A 273 3.31 61.33 -6.45
CA HIS A 273 3.55 62.54 -5.64
C HIS A 273 4.90 62.47 -4.89
N SER A 274 5.66 63.58 -4.98
CA SER A 274 6.63 64.16 -4.00
C SER A 274 7.54 63.20 -3.21
N GLY A 275 8.87 63.21 -3.32
CA GLY A 275 9.73 64.41 -3.26
C GLY A 275 9.87 64.90 -1.81
N ASP A 276 10.74 64.29 -1.00
CA ASP A 276 11.93 64.95 -0.43
C ASP A 276 12.66 64.12 0.66
N PRO A 277 13.96 64.40 0.92
CA PRO A 277 14.92 63.47 1.47
C PRO A 277 15.28 63.81 2.93
N TRP A 278 15.38 62.80 3.78
CA TRP A 278 16.05 62.96 5.09
C TRP A 278 17.33 62.13 5.12
N GLN A 279 18.43 62.88 5.07
CA GLN A 279 19.80 62.43 5.22
C GLN A 279 20.10 62.04 6.68
N ASN A 280 21.08 61.15 6.80
CA ASN A 280 21.76 60.69 8.00
C ASN A 280 22.06 61.78 9.04
N SER A 281 21.99 61.39 10.32
CA SER A 281 22.73 62.03 11.40
C SER A 281 23.40 60.96 12.27
N THR A 282 24.65 60.65 11.93
CA THR A 282 25.68 60.11 12.82
C THR A 282 27.02 60.57 12.26
N GLU A 283 27.58 61.65 12.79
CA GLU A 283 28.98 61.74 13.29
C GLU A 283 29.37 63.19 13.66
N LYS A 284 29.92 63.30 14.87
CA LYS A 284 30.85 64.30 15.45
C LYS A 284 30.66 65.80 15.20
#